data_AF-A0A0C3A0E9-F1
#
_entry.id   AF-A0A0C3A0E9-F1
#
_cell.length_a   1.000
_cell.length_b   1.000
_cell.length_c   1.000
_cell.angle_alpha   90.00
_cell.angle_beta   90.00
_cell.angle_gamma   90.00
#
_symmetry.space_group_name_H-M   'P 1'
#
loop_
_entity.id
_entity.type
_entity.pdbx_description
1 polymer ?
#
loop_
_entity_poly.entity_id
_entity_poly.type
_entity_poly.pdbx_seq_one_letter_code
_entity_poly.pdbx_strand_id
1 'polypeptide(L)'
;MAGGASLRGVCSLESRIINQGAKASLPGICRLEPQDPTQNRHPDDCKGKTHSYSAQPSSRIMGTYLWYCDLRPRHSDPRHLRTLQYHRTSLIPPRSPGCTHYQTLLNVAIRDHSTDLNAECEYLANIIRSLPNLAIMSFATASASYTPSTSIPPGIFDALRSNGSSLRVLDWSADGIFPAPRPLEELLKELPHLRILHSHALPWKNGLMPTKALSWLHTLIVSSLLSAPDHCFGPVDTGETPTNLREVIRQSYPGIKVVLIPFLGMINRTCPNLRRITLSIHKFSHLPLNGFFPPPVEYLGVSAEAPQQPRSDYWNLFMILASVRDTVPTLRVVQFINPRNVDALLTQHTKLVVRALELLAGSRFRVECHDGTLLSGWSNGTGLTPSNYLAEKLKAMGKV
;
A
#
# COMPACT_ATOMS: atom_id res chain seq x y z
N MET A 1 -37.59 -16.96 -1.56
CA MET A 1 -36.27 -16.91 -2.22
C MET A 1 -35.82 -15.45 -2.21
N ALA A 2 -34.92 -15.09 -1.29
CA ALA A 2 -34.40 -13.73 -1.19
C ALA A 2 -32.87 -13.82 -1.26
N GLY A 3 -32.30 -13.29 -2.34
CA GLY A 3 -30.86 -13.21 -2.54
C GLY A 3 -30.28 -12.04 -1.76
N GLY A 4 -29.47 -12.35 -0.74
CA GLY A 4 -28.70 -11.36 0.01
C GLY A 4 -27.46 -10.93 -0.77
N ALA A 5 -27.39 -9.66 -1.17
CA ALA A 5 -26.19 -9.06 -1.73
C ALA A 5 -25.16 -8.83 -0.61
N SER A 6 -24.02 -9.54 -0.69
CA SER A 6 -22.88 -9.38 0.21
C SER A 6 -21.97 -8.27 -0.31
N LEU A 7 -22.07 -7.06 0.27
CA LEU A 7 -21.11 -5.99 0.05
C LEU A 7 -19.87 -6.23 0.94
N ARG A 8 -18.73 -6.54 0.32
CA ARG A 8 -17.41 -6.47 0.97
C ARG A 8 -16.67 -5.25 0.44
N GLY A 9 -16.44 -4.26 1.31
CA GLY A 9 -15.55 -3.15 1.03
C GLY A 9 -14.09 -3.60 1.17
N VAL A 10 -13.33 -3.48 0.08
CA VAL A 10 -11.86 -3.61 0.10
C VAL A 10 -11.31 -2.18 0.11
N CYS A 11 -10.73 -1.75 1.23
CA CYS A 11 -9.95 -0.51 1.27
C CYS A 11 -8.59 -0.78 0.64
N SER A 12 -8.43 -0.42 -0.63
CA SER A 12 -7.12 -0.33 -1.27
C SER A 12 -6.45 0.98 -0.81
N LEU A 13 -5.32 0.86 -0.12
CA LEU A 13 -4.46 1.99 0.22
C LEU A 13 -3.63 2.35 -1.04
N GLU A 14 -4.25 2.96 -2.05
CA GLU A 14 -3.52 3.50 -3.20
C GLU A 14 -2.95 4.87 -2.85
N SER A 15 -1.66 4.92 -2.52
CA SER A 15 -0.87 6.15 -2.53
C SER A 15 -0.66 6.61 -3.99
N ARG A 16 -1.51 7.50 -4.49
CA ARG A 16 -1.28 8.21 -5.76
C ARG A 16 -0.16 9.24 -5.59
N ILE A 17 1.05 8.88 -5.98
CA ILE A 17 2.12 9.84 -6.26
C ILE A 17 2.00 10.25 -7.73
N ILE A 18 1.51 11.47 -8.00
CA ILE A 18 1.56 12.08 -9.33
C ILE A 18 2.90 12.81 -9.43
N ASN A 19 3.84 12.21 -10.15
CA ASN A 19 4.98 12.91 -10.74
C ASN A 19 4.61 13.30 -12.17
N GLN A 20 4.22 14.55 -12.39
CA GLN A 20 4.22 15.17 -13.71
C GLN A 20 5.02 16.47 -13.65
N GLY A 21 6.29 16.38 -14.06
CA GLY A 21 7.03 17.52 -14.54
C GLY A 21 6.61 17.83 -15.97
N ALA A 22 5.76 18.82 -16.15
CA ALA A 22 5.54 19.46 -17.44
C ALA A 22 5.40 20.97 -17.21
N LYS A 23 6.39 21.73 -17.70
CA LYS A 23 6.32 23.19 -17.84
C LYS A 23 5.18 23.53 -18.80
N ALA A 24 4.14 24.17 -18.30
CA ALA A 24 3.18 24.90 -19.11
C ALA A 24 2.98 26.30 -18.52
N SER A 25 3.14 27.32 -19.36
CA SER A 25 2.99 28.72 -19.02
C SER A 25 1.54 29.06 -18.69
N LEU A 26 1.31 29.76 -17.59
CA LEU A 26 0.01 30.33 -17.21
C LEU A 26 -0.34 31.55 -18.07
N PRO A 27 -1.59 31.68 -18.55
CA PRO A 27 -2.19 32.98 -18.82
C PRO A 27 -3.22 33.37 -17.75
N GLY A 28 -3.17 34.65 -17.35
CA GLY A 28 -4.33 35.47 -17.01
C GLY A 28 -5.15 35.12 -15.78
N ILE A 29 -4.87 35.79 -14.66
CA ILE A 29 -5.79 35.91 -13.52
C ILE A 29 -6.85 36.95 -13.88
N CYS A 30 -8.11 36.53 -14.05
CA CYS A 30 -9.25 37.44 -14.05
C CYS A 30 -9.74 37.67 -12.62
N ARG A 31 -9.78 38.94 -12.25
CA ARG A 31 -10.20 39.51 -10.97
C ARG A 31 -11.73 39.52 -10.93
N LEU A 32 -12.34 38.87 -9.95
CA LEU A 32 -13.78 39.00 -9.65
C LEU A 32 -13.96 40.11 -8.59
N GLU A 33 -14.69 41.16 -8.96
CA GLU A 33 -15.19 42.18 -8.02
C GLU A 33 -16.44 41.69 -7.28
N PRO A 34 -16.72 42.21 -6.07
CA PRO A 34 -17.90 41.86 -5.30
C PRO A 34 -19.13 42.67 -5.73
N GLN A 35 -20.27 42.00 -5.93
CA GLN A 35 -21.57 42.65 -6.09
C GLN A 35 -22.29 42.75 -4.74
N ASP A 36 -22.83 43.95 -4.49
CA ASP A 36 -23.64 44.36 -3.35
C ASP A 36 -25.12 43.88 -3.51
N PRO A 37 -25.86 43.56 -2.43
CA PRO A 37 -27.15 42.90 -2.51
C PRO A 37 -28.31 43.85 -2.21
N THR A 38 -29.17 44.14 -3.18
CA THR A 38 -30.57 44.54 -2.91
C THR A 38 -31.42 44.39 -4.17
N GLN A 39 -32.40 43.47 -4.17
CA GLN A 39 -33.80 43.82 -4.49
C GLN A 39 -34.78 42.66 -4.32
N ASN A 40 -35.89 43.03 -3.69
CA ASN A 40 -37.10 42.27 -3.38
C ASN A 40 -37.83 41.76 -4.63
N ARG A 41 -38.35 40.51 -4.59
CA ARG A 41 -39.67 40.15 -5.16
C ARG A 41 -40.38 39.07 -4.33
N HIS A 42 -41.70 39.23 -4.31
CA HIS A 42 -42.76 38.58 -3.52
C HIS A 42 -43.19 37.20 -4.14
N PRO A 43 -44.18 36.45 -3.61
CA PRO A 43 -44.12 34.99 -3.46
C PRO A 43 -45.31 34.26 -4.12
N ASP A 44 -45.07 33.20 -4.90
CA ASP A 44 -46.17 32.31 -5.29
C ASP A 44 -45.84 30.85 -5.00
N ASP A 45 -46.73 30.28 -4.18
CA ASP A 45 -47.23 28.91 -4.13
C ASP A 45 -46.36 27.77 -4.70
N CYS A 46 -45.97 26.83 -3.83
CA CYS A 46 -46.00 25.42 -4.19
C CYS A 46 -46.25 24.49 -2.99
N LYS A 47 -47.23 23.63 -3.20
CA LYS A 47 -47.86 22.69 -2.27
C LYS A 47 -46.95 21.52 -1.88
N GLY A 48 -47.07 21.18 -0.59
CA GLY A 48 -46.95 19.88 0.08
C GLY A 48 -46.33 18.68 -0.63
N LYS A 49 -45.33 18.08 0.02
CA LYS A 49 -45.09 16.63 0.11
C LYS A 49 -44.40 16.29 1.43
N THR A 50 -45.15 15.70 2.34
CA THR A 50 -44.66 15.05 3.56
C THR A 50 -43.98 13.72 3.21
N HIS A 51 -42.68 13.61 3.44
CA HIS A 51 -41.97 12.33 3.48
C HIS A 51 -41.53 12.03 4.92
N SER A 52 -42.05 10.94 5.44
CA SER A 52 -41.68 10.29 6.69
C SER A 52 -40.24 9.78 6.65
N TYR A 53 -39.38 10.29 7.52
CA TYR A 53 -38.02 9.78 7.73
C TYR A 53 -38.04 8.58 8.69
N SER A 54 -37.76 7.40 8.14
CA SER A 54 -37.37 6.21 8.90
C SER A 54 -35.89 6.32 9.25
N ALA A 55 -35.57 6.39 10.55
CA ALA A 55 -34.21 6.40 11.06
C ALA A 55 -33.52 5.04 10.82
N GLN A 56 -32.44 5.03 10.03
CA GLN A 56 -31.49 3.91 9.93
C GLN A 56 -30.27 4.18 10.84
N PRO A 57 -29.62 3.12 11.36
CA PRO A 57 -28.52 3.26 12.32
C PRO A 57 -27.29 3.90 11.67
N SER A 58 -26.90 5.05 12.21
CA SER A 58 -25.71 5.81 11.83
C SER A 58 -24.44 4.95 12.02
N SER A 59 -23.73 4.69 10.93
CA SER A 59 -22.35 4.23 10.95
C SER A 59 -21.49 5.18 11.79
N ARG A 60 -20.68 4.64 12.72
CA ARG A 60 -19.69 5.41 13.48
C ARG A 60 -18.69 6.05 12.52
N ILE A 61 -18.67 7.38 12.47
CA ILE A 61 -17.64 8.15 11.76
C ILE A 61 -16.48 8.33 12.75
N MET A 62 -15.37 7.64 12.53
CA MET A 62 -14.11 7.97 13.21
C MET A 62 -13.54 9.24 12.56
N GLY A 63 -13.29 10.26 13.38
CA GLY A 63 -12.54 11.44 12.95
C GLY A 63 -11.04 11.13 12.91
N THR A 64 -10.39 11.41 11.79
CA THR A 64 -8.94 11.30 11.62
C THR A 64 -8.34 12.70 11.56
N TYR A 65 -7.34 12.98 12.39
CA TYR A 65 -6.55 14.20 12.26
C TYR A 65 -5.34 13.91 11.37
N LEU A 66 -5.20 14.69 10.29
CA LEU A 66 -4.04 14.65 9.41
C LEU A 66 -3.10 15.80 9.79
N TRP A 67 -1.92 15.45 10.25
CA TRP A 67 -0.82 16.38 10.44
C TRP A 67 0.15 16.22 9.29
N TYR A 68 0.32 17.30 8.53
CA TYR A 68 1.33 17.40 7.47
C TYR A 68 2.43 18.33 7.95
N CYS A 69 3.64 17.80 8.06
CA CYS A 69 4.83 18.59 8.31
C CYS A 69 5.58 18.75 6.98
N ASP A 70 5.63 19.98 6.46
CA ASP A 70 6.50 20.37 5.34
C ASP A 70 7.64 21.24 5.90
N LEU A 71 8.87 20.78 5.77
CA LEU A 71 10.06 21.45 6.31
C LEU A 71 10.74 22.32 5.24
N ARG A 72 10.09 23.43 4.84
CA ARG A 72 10.66 24.29 3.80
C ARG A 72 11.64 25.35 4.34
N PRO A 73 12.84 25.50 3.74
CA PRO A 73 13.68 26.67 3.99
C PRO A 73 13.01 27.94 3.41
N ARG A 74 12.94 29.01 4.20
CA ARG A 74 12.64 30.35 3.67
C ARG A 74 13.90 30.95 3.05
N HIS A 75 13.72 31.62 1.91
CA HIS A 75 14.76 32.25 1.11
C HIS A 75 15.85 32.99 1.92
N SER A 76 17.11 32.61 1.64
CA SER A 76 18.33 33.44 1.65
C SER A 76 18.72 34.22 2.92
N ASP A 77 18.49 33.68 4.11
CA ASP A 77 19.22 34.10 5.32
C ASP A 77 19.60 32.88 6.19
N PRO A 78 20.90 32.56 6.39
CA PRO A 78 21.35 31.44 7.20
C PRO A 78 21.04 31.57 8.71
N ARG A 79 20.43 32.67 9.18
CA ARG A 79 20.13 32.91 10.60
C ARG A 79 18.64 32.92 10.98
N HIS A 80 17.72 32.63 10.06
CA HIS A 80 16.29 32.65 10.36
C HIS A 80 15.71 31.25 10.64
N LEU A 81 15.05 31.11 11.79
CA LEU A 81 14.35 29.92 12.26
C LEU A 81 13.42 29.33 11.18
N ARG A 82 13.59 28.04 10.90
CA ARG A 82 12.75 27.26 9.99
C ARG A 82 11.30 27.32 10.50
N THR A 83 10.38 27.79 9.67
CA THR A 83 8.96 27.78 10.00
C THR A 83 8.39 26.45 9.56
N LEU A 84 7.98 25.59 10.51
CA LEU A 84 7.16 24.44 10.17
C LEU A 84 5.81 24.91 9.66
N GLN A 85 5.48 24.54 8.43
CA GLN A 85 4.11 24.65 7.96
C GLN A 85 3.36 23.41 8.40
N TYR A 86 2.64 23.54 9.51
CA TYR A 86 1.57 22.61 9.86
C TYR A 86 0.40 22.88 8.94
N HIS A 87 0.19 22.03 7.94
CA HIS A 87 -1.14 21.97 7.34
C HIS A 87 -2.01 21.10 8.23
N ARG A 88 -2.68 21.75 9.19
CA ARG A 88 -3.86 21.16 9.84
C ARG A 88 -4.92 21.02 8.76
N THR A 89 -5.07 19.82 8.22
CA THR A 89 -6.22 19.58 7.35
C THR A 89 -7.44 19.56 8.27
N SER A 90 -8.21 20.65 8.23
CA SER A 90 -9.46 20.78 8.96
C SER A 90 -10.39 19.65 8.51
N LEU A 91 -10.62 18.68 9.38
CA LEU A 91 -11.75 17.79 9.28
C LEU A 91 -12.65 17.99 10.49
N ILE A 92 -13.94 18.06 10.17
CA ILE A 92 -15.09 18.45 10.97
C ILE A 92 -15.02 17.77 12.34
N PRO A 93 -15.05 18.51 13.46
CA PRO A 93 -15.16 17.88 14.77
C PRO A 93 -16.43 17.01 14.78
N PRO A 94 -16.36 15.74 15.27
CA PRO A 94 -17.55 14.93 15.37
C PRO A 94 -18.55 15.66 16.26
N ARG A 95 -19.78 15.87 15.74
CA ARG A 95 -20.85 16.58 16.44
C ARG A 95 -21.36 15.85 17.70
N SER A 96 -20.86 14.65 18.02
CA SER A 96 -21.26 13.92 19.21
C SER A 96 -20.26 14.07 20.36
N PRO A 97 -20.64 14.73 21.47
CA PRO A 97 -19.91 14.62 22.73
C PRO A 97 -20.01 13.17 23.21
N GLY A 98 -18.95 12.38 23.00
CA GLY A 98 -18.91 10.96 23.38
C GLY A 98 -17.91 10.10 22.61
N CYS A 99 -17.32 10.59 21.52
CA CYS A 99 -16.31 9.83 20.77
C CYS A 99 -14.91 10.08 21.34
N THR A 100 -14.51 9.33 22.36
CA THR A 100 -13.21 9.48 23.05
C THR A 100 -12.02 8.79 22.36
N HIS A 101 -12.24 8.08 21.25
CA HIS A 101 -11.18 7.40 20.51
C HIS A 101 -10.87 8.11 19.19
N TYR A 102 -10.09 9.17 19.27
CA TYR A 102 -9.42 9.76 18.11
C TYR A 102 -8.15 8.95 17.83
N GLN A 103 -8.04 8.42 16.62
CA GLN A 103 -6.79 7.86 16.14
C GLN A 103 -6.00 8.98 15.46
N THR A 104 -4.77 9.18 15.91
CA THR A 104 -3.89 10.18 15.32
C THR A 104 -3.07 9.54 14.20
N LEU A 105 -3.08 10.20 13.04
CA LEU A 105 -2.24 9.91 11.89
C LEU A 105 -1.19 11.01 11.76
N LEU A 106 0.08 10.63 11.72
CA LEU A 106 1.18 11.54 11.42
C LEU A 106 1.85 11.11 10.11
N ASN A 107 1.78 11.99 9.10
CA ASN A 107 2.48 11.83 7.83
C ASN A 107 3.64 12.83 7.78
N VAL A 108 4.86 12.31 7.76
CA VAL A 108 6.08 13.11 7.74
C VAL A 108 6.63 13.11 6.33
N ALA A 109 6.70 14.27 5.69
CA ALA A 109 7.36 14.43 4.41
C ALA A 109 8.63 15.28 4.56
N ILE A 110 9.79 14.68 4.33
CA ILE A 110 11.07 15.41 4.35
C ILE A 110 11.56 15.55 2.91
N ARG A 111 11.48 16.77 2.37
CA ARG A 111 11.75 17.07 0.97
C ARG A 111 13.03 17.87 0.75
N ASP A 112 13.44 18.65 1.74
CA ASP A 112 14.52 19.60 1.60
C ASP A 112 15.88 19.03 2.04
N HIS A 113 16.94 19.68 1.58
CA HIS A 113 18.31 19.38 2.00
C HIS A 113 18.53 20.04 3.37
N SER A 114 18.38 19.26 4.43
CA SER A 114 18.75 19.75 5.76
C SER A 114 20.25 19.76 5.93
N THR A 115 20.77 20.90 6.37
CA THR A 115 22.15 21.04 6.84
C THR A 115 22.42 20.30 8.15
N ASP A 116 21.36 19.92 8.89
CA ASP A 116 21.47 19.20 10.16
C ASP A 116 20.28 18.24 10.32
N LEU A 117 20.46 17.00 9.85
CA LEU A 117 19.46 15.93 9.98
C LEU A 117 19.18 15.59 11.44
N ASN A 118 20.18 15.65 12.32
CA ASN A 118 20.01 15.26 13.72
C ASN A 118 19.06 16.22 14.43
N ALA A 119 19.22 17.53 14.24
CA ALA A 119 18.31 18.52 14.82
C ALA A 119 16.87 18.35 14.32
N GLU A 120 16.67 18.07 13.04
CA GLU A 120 15.33 17.82 12.49
C GLU A 120 14.70 16.53 13.02
N CYS A 121 15.48 15.46 13.13
CA CYS A 121 15.02 14.20 13.72
C CYS A 121 14.70 14.35 15.20
N GLU A 122 15.47 15.13 15.97
CA GLU A 122 15.12 15.41 17.37
C GLU A 122 13.84 16.25 17.48
N TYR A 123 13.66 17.23 16.59
CA TYR A 123 12.41 17.99 16.54
C TYR A 123 11.22 17.08 16.21
N LEU A 124 11.37 16.19 15.23
CA LEU A 124 10.36 15.21 14.86
C LEU A 124 10.09 14.21 16.00
N ALA A 125 11.12 13.77 16.71
CA ALA A 125 10.98 12.91 17.88
C ALA A 125 10.13 13.59 18.96
N ASN A 126 10.34 14.88 19.21
CA ASN A 126 9.52 15.65 20.15
C ASN A 126 8.06 15.78 19.69
N ILE A 127 7.81 15.94 18.39
CA ILE A 127 6.43 15.90 17.85
C ILE A 127 5.80 14.53 18.13
N ILE A 128 6.49 13.44 17.80
CA ILE A 128 5.98 12.07 18.00
C ILE A 128 5.67 11.81 19.49
N ARG A 129 6.55 12.23 20.41
CA ARG A 129 6.32 12.11 21.87
C ARG A 129 5.10 12.90 22.35
N SER A 130 4.76 13.99 21.67
CA SER A 130 3.62 14.85 22.01
C SER A 130 2.27 14.28 21.53
N LEU A 131 2.27 13.11 20.87
CA LEU A 131 1.07 12.48 20.29
C LEU A 131 0.77 11.11 20.93
N PRO A 132 0.34 11.03 22.21
CA PRO A 132 0.24 9.78 22.98
C PRO A 132 -0.77 8.74 22.45
N ASN A 133 -1.59 9.10 21.45
CA ASN A 133 -2.55 8.23 20.78
C ASN A 133 -2.20 8.02 19.30
N LEU A 134 -0.91 8.13 18.96
CA LEU A 134 -0.42 7.93 17.60
C LEU A 134 -0.68 6.47 17.17
N ALA A 135 -1.56 6.29 16.20
CA ALA A 135 -1.98 4.97 15.71
C ALA A 135 -1.32 4.62 14.37
N ILE A 136 -1.08 5.63 13.55
CA ILE A 136 -0.48 5.47 12.22
C ILE A 136 0.64 6.48 12.06
N MET A 137 1.82 6.00 11.71
CA MET A 137 2.98 6.81 11.38
C MET A 137 3.44 6.47 9.97
N SER A 138 3.61 7.48 9.11
CA SER A 138 4.17 7.30 7.78
C SER A 138 5.31 8.27 7.53
N PHE A 139 6.44 7.73 7.08
CA PHE A 139 7.60 8.48 6.63
C PHE A 139 7.61 8.52 5.10
N ALA A 140 7.68 9.73 4.55
CA ALA A 140 7.77 10.05 3.14
C ALA A 140 9.00 10.95 2.89
N THR A 141 10.20 10.38 3.01
CA THR A 141 11.46 11.04 2.65
C THR A 141 11.71 10.91 1.15
N ALA A 142 11.88 12.03 0.46
CA ALA A 142 12.14 12.04 -0.98
C ALA A 142 13.40 12.84 -1.35
N SER A 143 14.16 13.28 -0.35
CA SER A 143 15.32 14.14 -0.59
C SER A 143 16.52 13.33 -1.07
N ALA A 144 17.06 13.73 -2.22
CA ALA A 144 18.24 13.11 -2.82
C ALA A 144 19.52 13.28 -1.96
N SER A 145 19.52 14.15 -0.95
CA SER A 145 20.66 14.29 -0.03
C SER A 145 20.78 13.15 0.96
N TYR A 146 19.72 12.38 1.19
CA TYR A 146 19.80 11.22 2.08
C TYR A 146 20.38 10.04 1.33
N THR A 147 21.67 9.77 1.59
CA THR A 147 22.28 8.55 1.12
C THR A 147 21.65 7.37 1.84
N PRO A 148 21.48 6.20 1.19
CA PRO A 148 20.99 4.98 1.83
C PRO A 148 21.77 4.53 3.08
N SER A 149 22.98 5.06 3.29
CA SER A 149 23.80 4.85 4.49
C SER A 149 23.36 5.67 5.70
N THR A 150 22.44 6.63 5.52
CA THR A 150 21.97 7.50 6.59
C THR A 150 21.01 6.74 7.50
N SER A 151 21.49 6.40 8.70
CA SER A 151 20.67 5.76 9.72
C SER A 151 19.77 6.77 10.42
N ILE A 152 18.56 6.33 10.78
CA ILE A 152 17.65 7.11 11.63
C ILE A 152 18.27 7.37 12.99
N PRO A 153 18.27 8.63 13.47
CA PRO A 153 18.74 8.95 14.80
C PRO A 153 17.94 8.19 15.89
N PRO A 154 18.61 7.71 16.96
CA PRO A 154 17.97 6.94 18.04
C PRO A 154 16.73 7.62 18.65
N GLY A 155 16.72 8.96 18.72
CA GLY A 155 15.61 9.72 19.30
C GLY A 155 14.26 9.43 18.64
N ILE A 156 14.22 9.12 17.33
CA ILE A 156 12.99 8.72 16.64
C ILE A 156 12.49 7.36 17.12
N PHE A 157 13.39 6.39 17.30
CA PHE A 157 13.02 5.07 17.82
C PHE A 157 12.46 5.18 19.23
N ASP A 158 13.09 5.97 20.10
CA ASP A 158 12.62 6.19 21.47
C ASP A 158 11.24 6.87 21.51
N ALA A 159 10.98 7.81 20.59
CA ALA A 159 9.68 8.43 20.45
C ALA A 159 8.60 7.47 19.91
N LEU A 160 8.97 6.55 19.01
CA LEU A 160 8.04 5.51 18.55
C LEU A 160 7.73 4.50 19.67
N ARG A 161 8.75 4.10 20.46
CA ARG A 161 8.59 3.23 21.64
C ARG A 161 7.63 3.82 22.67
N SER A 162 7.72 5.14 22.93
CA SER A 162 6.79 5.80 23.86
C SER A 162 5.33 5.74 23.41
N ASN A 163 5.07 5.44 22.13
CA ASN A 163 3.74 5.26 21.54
C ASN A 163 3.40 3.78 21.29
N GLY A 164 4.17 2.84 21.85
CA GLY A 164 4.03 1.41 21.51
C GLY A 164 2.69 0.78 21.87
N SER A 165 1.97 1.36 22.84
CA SER A 165 0.62 0.92 23.21
C SER A 165 -0.47 1.33 22.21
N SER A 166 -0.24 2.36 21.39
CA SER A 166 -1.23 2.87 20.44
C SER A 166 -0.88 2.60 18.97
N LEU A 167 0.41 2.47 18.64
CA LEU A 167 0.89 2.37 17.27
C LEU A 167 0.49 1.03 16.62
N ARG A 168 -0.19 1.11 15.49
CA ARG A 168 -0.75 -0.04 14.75
C ARG A 168 -0.18 -0.18 13.34
N VAL A 169 0.19 0.94 12.73
CA VAL A 169 0.73 1.00 11.38
C VAL A 169 1.97 1.85 11.39
N LEU A 170 3.06 1.28 10.91
CA LEU A 170 4.33 1.97 10.69
C LEU A 170 4.68 1.83 9.21
N ASP A 171 4.64 2.95 8.50
CA ASP A 171 5.03 3.03 7.10
C ASP A 171 6.37 3.74 6.95
N TRP A 172 7.34 2.98 6.47
CA TRP A 172 8.73 3.32 6.21
C TRP A 172 9.11 3.03 4.76
N SER A 173 8.15 3.16 3.84
CA SER A 173 8.38 2.88 2.42
C SER A 173 9.23 3.91 1.70
N ALA A 174 9.54 5.02 2.37
CA ALA A 174 10.29 6.09 1.77
C ALA A 174 11.75 5.75 1.49
N ASP A 175 12.24 6.27 0.38
CA ASP A 175 13.61 6.07 -0.04
C ASP A 175 14.56 7.01 0.74
N GLY A 176 15.77 6.53 1.00
CA GLY A 176 16.89 7.35 1.49
C GLY A 176 17.18 7.23 2.99
N ILE A 177 16.20 6.87 3.83
CA ILE A 177 16.40 6.75 5.27
C ILE A 177 16.01 5.35 5.73
N PHE A 178 17.00 4.54 6.13
CA PHE A 178 16.79 3.14 6.49
C PHE A 178 17.04 2.89 7.98
N PRO A 179 16.13 2.21 8.68
CA PRO A 179 16.37 1.85 10.06
C PRO A 179 17.48 0.80 10.11
N ALA A 180 18.47 1.03 10.98
CA ALA A 180 19.48 0.02 11.23
C ALA A 180 18.79 -1.26 11.77
N PRO A 181 19.25 -2.46 11.37
CA PRO A 181 18.53 -3.70 11.66
C PRO A 181 18.28 -3.95 13.15
N ARG A 182 19.29 -3.72 14.00
CA ARG A 182 19.18 -3.97 15.44
C ARG A 182 18.18 -3.02 16.11
N PRO A 183 18.28 -1.68 15.95
CA PRO A 183 17.26 -0.77 16.48
C PRO A 183 15.85 -1.07 15.99
N LEU A 184 15.69 -1.46 14.72
CA LEU A 184 14.38 -1.85 14.21
C LEU A 184 13.83 -3.09 14.90
N GLU A 185 14.66 -4.13 15.05
CA GLU A 185 14.25 -5.37 15.71
C GLU A 185 13.84 -5.13 17.17
N GLU A 186 14.61 -4.31 17.90
CA GLU A 186 14.28 -3.91 19.27
C GLU A 186 12.98 -3.13 19.33
N LEU A 187 12.81 -2.14 18.45
CA LEU A 187 11.55 -1.38 18.35
C LEU A 187 10.37 -2.33 18.12
N LEU A 188 10.45 -3.25 17.16
CA LEU A 188 9.35 -4.17 16.85
C LEU A 188 8.96 -5.07 18.03
N LYS A 189 9.92 -5.45 18.90
CA LYS A 189 9.63 -6.20 20.14
C LYS A 189 8.82 -5.37 21.15
N GLU A 190 8.98 -4.06 21.13
CA GLU A 190 8.33 -3.11 22.04
C GLU A 190 7.00 -2.54 21.51
N LEU A 191 6.56 -2.96 20.31
CA LEU A 191 5.31 -2.50 19.69
C LEU A 191 4.27 -3.64 19.64
N PRO A 192 3.66 -4.04 20.77
CA PRO A 192 2.77 -5.21 20.85
C PRO A 192 1.47 -5.08 20.04
N HIS A 193 1.13 -3.87 19.59
CA HIS A 193 -0.07 -3.61 18.81
C HIS A 193 0.20 -3.29 17.34
N LEU A 194 1.46 -3.30 16.91
CA LEU A 194 1.82 -3.06 15.52
C LEU A 194 1.33 -4.22 14.64
N ARG A 195 0.44 -3.91 13.71
CA ARG A 195 -0.17 -4.90 12.80
C ARG A 195 0.34 -4.81 11.38
N ILE A 196 0.71 -3.61 10.93
CA ILE A 196 1.17 -3.35 9.57
C ILE A 196 2.53 -2.66 9.63
N LEU A 197 3.50 -3.26 8.95
CA LEU A 197 4.82 -2.69 8.75
C LEU A 197 5.04 -2.62 7.25
N HIS A 198 5.19 -1.40 6.75
CA HIS A 198 5.62 -1.14 5.40
C HIS A 198 7.06 -0.64 5.46
N SER A 199 7.97 -1.26 4.75
CA SER A 199 9.38 -0.84 4.72
C SER A 199 9.95 -1.08 3.34
N HIS A 200 10.71 -0.11 2.82
CA HIS A 200 11.38 -0.32 1.54
C HIS A 200 12.36 -1.49 1.61
N ALA A 201 13.24 -1.48 2.61
CA ALA A 201 14.21 -2.56 2.82
C ALA A 201 14.20 -3.02 4.27
N LEU A 202 14.22 -4.33 4.46
CA LEU A 202 14.45 -4.93 5.77
C LEU A 202 15.82 -5.63 5.76
N PRO A 203 16.82 -5.06 6.45
CA PRO A 203 18.18 -5.58 6.45
C PRO A 203 18.32 -6.73 7.47
N TRP A 204 17.47 -7.75 7.37
CA TRP A 204 17.55 -8.86 8.30
C TRP A 204 18.82 -9.68 8.10
N LYS A 205 19.47 -10.00 9.22
CA LYS A 205 20.68 -10.80 9.21
C LYS A 205 20.38 -12.20 8.65
N ASN A 206 21.27 -12.67 7.77
CA ASN A 206 21.22 -14.01 7.20
C ASN A 206 19.93 -14.34 6.42
N GLY A 207 19.16 -13.32 6.04
CA GLY A 207 17.84 -13.52 5.43
C GLY A 207 16.89 -14.29 6.33
N LEU A 208 17.03 -14.20 7.66
CA LEU A 208 16.09 -14.79 8.60
C LEU A 208 15.25 -13.69 9.24
N MET A 209 13.92 -13.87 9.22
CA MET A 209 13.01 -12.94 9.85
C MET A 209 13.06 -13.11 11.38
N PRO A 210 13.18 -12.04 12.19
CA PRO A 210 13.17 -12.13 13.64
C PRO A 210 11.77 -12.52 14.13
N THR A 211 11.50 -13.81 14.30
CA THR A 211 10.15 -14.33 14.55
C THR A 211 9.47 -13.73 15.77
N LYS A 212 10.22 -13.54 16.87
CA LYS A 212 9.73 -12.87 18.09
C LYS A 212 9.31 -11.42 17.84
N ALA A 213 10.09 -10.67 17.07
CA ALA A 213 9.79 -9.28 16.74
C ALA A 213 8.57 -9.16 15.80
N LEU A 214 8.28 -10.19 15.02
CA LEU A 214 7.14 -10.25 14.10
C LEU A 214 5.92 -10.98 14.70
N SER A 215 5.97 -11.34 15.98
CA SER A 215 4.87 -12.06 16.65
C SER A 215 3.57 -11.26 16.67
N TRP A 216 3.62 -9.93 16.59
CA TRP A 216 2.43 -9.06 16.57
C TRP A 216 1.99 -8.65 15.16
N LEU A 217 2.87 -8.84 14.17
CA LEU A 217 2.67 -8.34 12.84
C LEU A 217 1.72 -9.23 12.04
N HIS A 218 0.72 -8.63 11.39
CA HIS A 218 -0.21 -9.34 10.51
C HIS A 218 0.12 -9.14 9.03
N THR A 219 0.51 -7.92 8.66
CA THR A 219 0.81 -7.55 7.28
C THR A 219 2.20 -6.95 7.19
N LEU A 220 3.01 -7.52 6.31
CA LEU A 220 4.34 -7.05 5.99
C LEU A 220 4.38 -6.59 4.53
N ILE A 221 4.73 -5.33 4.30
CA ILE A 221 4.92 -4.78 2.97
C ILE A 221 6.40 -4.45 2.81
N VAL A 222 7.07 -5.10 1.85
CA VAL A 222 8.51 -4.96 1.64
C VAL A 222 8.88 -4.86 0.18
N SER A 223 9.82 -3.99 -0.17
CA SER A 223 10.32 -3.90 -1.54
C SER A 223 11.52 -4.81 -1.76
N SER A 224 12.43 -4.80 -0.79
CA SER A 224 13.66 -5.55 -0.81
C SER A 224 13.92 -6.21 0.54
N LEU A 225 14.32 -7.47 0.51
CA LEU A 225 15.00 -8.09 1.63
C LEU A 225 16.48 -8.11 1.28
N LEU A 226 17.21 -7.19 1.89
CA LEU A 226 18.65 -7.13 1.70
C LEU A 226 19.27 -8.22 2.58
N SER A 227 19.73 -9.30 1.97
CA SER A 227 20.70 -10.18 2.62
C SER A 227 22.00 -9.42 2.72
N ALA A 228 22.34 -8.91 3.91
CA ALA A 228 23.65 -8.35 4.15
C ALA A 228 24.68 -9.48 3.98
N PRO A 229 25.61 -9.38 3.01
CA PRO A 229 26.67 -10.38 2.87
C PRO A 229 27.62 -10.30 4.08
N ASP A 230 27.90 -11.46 4.66
CA ASP A 230 29.15 -11.78 5.38
C ASP A 230 29.52 -11.12 6.71
N HIS A 231 28.59 -10.54 7.48
CA HIS A 231 28.95 -10.00 8.81
C HIS A 231 28.28 -10.70 10.00
N CYS A 232 29.06 -11.63 10.58
CA CYS A 232 28.94 -12.26 11.89
C CYS A 232 27.60 -12.92 12.22
N PHE A 233 27.62 -14.25 12.17
CA PHE A 233 26.64 -15.16 12.73
C PHE A 233 26.45 -14.85 14.22
N GLY A 234 25.42 -14.07 14.55
CA GLY A 234 24.82 -14.16 15.87
C GLY A 234 24.11 -15.51 16.00
N PRO A 235 23.87 -16.01 17.23
CA PRO A 235 23.04 -17.19 17.43
C PRO A 235 21.73 -16.98 16.69
N VAL A 236 21.45 -17.88 15.74
CA VAL A 236 20.17 -17.91 15.04
C VAL A 236 19.14 -18.17 16.12
N ASP A 237 18.24 -17.21 16.35
CA ASP A 237 17.09 -17.42 17.23
C ASP A 237 16.23 -18.50 16.54
N THR A 238 16.50 -19.77 16.87
CA THR A 238 15.73 -20.92 16.37
C THR A 238 14.29 -20.88 16.88
N GLY A 239 14.02 -19.97 17.84
CA GLY A 239 12.78 -19.21 17.99
C GLY A 239 11.50 -20.00 17.72
N GLU A 240 11.16 -20.88 18.66
CA GLU A 240 9.94 -21.71 18.70
C GLU A 240 8.63 -20.92 18.56
N THR A 241 8.67 -19.59 18.68
CA THR A 241 7.48 -18.74 18.58
C THR A 241 7.05 -18.58 17.12
N PRO A 242 5.90 -19.15 16.71
CA PRO A 242 5.39 -18.96 15.36
C PRO A 242 5.03 -17.48 15.13
N THR A 243 5.28 -17.00 13.92
CA THR A 243 4.86 -15.65 13.52
C THR A 243 3.33 -15.61 13.30
N ASN A 244 2.71 -14.46 13.62
CA ASN A 244 1.29 -14.21 13.32
C ASN A 244 1.08 -13.56 11.95
N LEU A 245 2.11 -13.60 11.09
CA LEU A 245 2.09 -12.97 9.79
C LEU A 245 1.10 -13.70 8.87
N ARG A 246 0.10 -12.96 8.39
CA ARG A 246 -0.97 -13.50 7.52
C ARG A 246 -0.84 -13.03 6.09
N GLU A 247 -0.24 -11.86 5.89
CA GLU A 247 -0.10 -11.22 4.59
C GLU A 247 1.31 -10.68 4.37
N VAL A 248 1.86 -10.99 3.20
CA VAL A 248 3.14 -10.45 2.73
C VAL A 248 2.94 -9.83 1.36
N ILE A 249 3.29 -8.57 1.22
CA ILE A 249 3.24 -7.84 -0.04
C ILE A 249 4.67 -7.49 -0.40
N ARG A 250 5.16 -8.08 -1.50
CA ARG A 250 6.44 -7.72 -2.09
C ARG A 250 6.23 -6.68 -3.18
N GLN A 251 6.86 -5.51 -3.03
CA GLN A 251 6.85 -4.47 -4.05
C GLN A 251 8.10 -4.58 -4.94
N SER A 252 7.94 -4.36 -6.24
CA SER A 252 9.08 -4.21 -7.16
C SER A 252 9.47 -2.75 -7.16
N TYR A 253 10.76 -2.47 -7.03
CA TYR A 253 11.31 -1.13 -7.24
C TYR A 253 12.16 -1.11 -8.51
N PRO A 254 12.02 -0.05 -9.34
CA PRO A 254 12.81 0.07 -10.55
C PRO A 254 14.29 0.15 -10.19
N GLY A 255 15.10 -0.67 -10.86
CA GLY A 255 16.56 -0.70 -10.66
C GLY A 255 17.08 -1.76 -9.68
N ILE A 256 16.23 -2.32 -8.80
CA ILE A 256 16.68 -3.35 -7.84
C ILE A 256 16.22 -4.73 -8.32
N LYS A 257 17.17 -5.54 -8.82
CA LYS A 257 16.94 -6.95 -9.14
C LYS A 257 16.95 -7.78 -7.86
N VAL A 258 15.82 -7.84 -7.18
CA VAL A 258 15.67 -8.75 -6.03
C VAL A 258 15.39 -10.17 -6.53
N VAL A 259 16.18 -11.14 -6.09
CA VAL A 259 15.99 -12.56 -6.41
C VAL A 259 14.76 -13.07 -5.65
N LEU A 260 13.75 -13.56 -6.38
CA LEU A 260 12.47 -13.98 -5.79
C LEU A 260 12.57 -15.33 -5.05
N ILE A 261 13.42 -16.25 -5.51
CA ILE A 261 13.52 -17.61 -4.94
C ILE A 261 13.97 -17.57 -3.46
N PRO A 262 15.07 -16.87 -3.09
CA PRO A 262 15.47 -16.77 -1.68
C PRO A 262 14.40 -16.14 -0.81
N PHE A 263 13.69 -15.13 -1.34
CA PHE A 263 12.58 -14.48 -0.65
C PHE A 263 11.47 -15.48 -0.30
N LEU A 264 10.98 -16.25 -1.27
CA LEU A 264 9.94 -17.25 -1.04
C LEU A 264 10.41 -18.37 -0.11
N GLY A 265 11.65 -18.82 -0.27
CA GLY A 265 12.26 -19.83 0.61
C GLY A 265 12.32 -19.38 2.07
N MET A 266 12.66 -18.10 2.32
CA MET A 266 12.63 -17.52 3.65
C MET A 266 11.19 -17.49 4.19
N ILE A 267 10.25 -16.90 3.45
CA ILE A 267 8.85 -16.75 3.91
C ILE A 267 8.24 -18.13 4.25
N ASN A 268 8.51 -19.15 3.44
CA ASN A 268 8.03 -20.51 3.68
C ASN A 268 8.57 -21.12 4.98
N ARG A 269 9.78 -20.74 5.41
CA ARG A 269 10.37 -21.22 6.66
C ARG A 269 9.88 -20.45 7.88
N THR A 270 9.65 -19.15 7.75
CA THR A 270 9.41 -18.25 8.89
C THR A 270 7.93 -17.92 9.12
N CYS A 271 7.06 -18.15 8.13
CA CYS A 271 5.66 -17.71 8.15
C CYS A 271 4.68 -18.87 7.93
N PRO A 272 4.57 -19.82 8.89
CA PRO A 272 3.71 -21.00 8.74
C PRO A 272 2.21 -20.65 8.67
N ASN A 273 1.82 -19.47 9.15
CA ASN A 273 0.43 -19.00 9.18
C ASN A 273 0.06 -18.08 8.00
N LEU A 274 0.95 -17.94 7.01
CA LEU A 274 0.74 -17.04 5.89
C LEU A 274 -0.46 -17.50 5.05
N ARG A 275 -1.40 -16.59 4.77
CA ARG A 275 -2.58 -16.88 3.94
C ARG A 275 -2.56 -16.14 2.62
N ARG A 276 -1.91 -14.98 2.57
CA ARG A 276 -1.89 -14.08 1.43
C ARG A 276 -0.48 -13.67 1.09
N ILE A 277 -0.12 -13.85 -0.18
CA ILE A 277 1.10 -13.28 -0.73
C ILE A 277 0.76 -12.45 -1.96
N THR A 278 1.31 -11.25 -2.05
CA THR A 278 1.21 -10.40 -3.25
C THR A 278 2.60 -10.12 -3.77
N LEU A 279 2.84 -10.43 -5.03
CA LEU A 279 4.13 -10.27 -5.70
C LEU A 279 4.02 -9.21 -6.79
N SER A 280 4.66 -8.07 -6.57
CA SER A 280 4.97 -7.14 -7.64
C SER A 280 6.37 -7.44 -8.17
N ILE A 281 6.48 -7.55 -9.49
CA ILE A 281 7.70 -7.89 -10.22
C ILE A 281 7.84 -6.96 -11.41
N HIS A 282 9.05 -6.78 -11.93
CA HIS A 282 9.24 -5.90 -13.07
C HIS A 282 8.60 -6.46 -14.37
N LYS A 283 8.80 -7.76 -14.62
CA LYS A 283 8.27 -8.52 -15.76
C LYS A 283 7.88 -9.93 -15.34
N PHE A 284 6.87 -10.52 -15.97
CA PHE A 284 6.47 -11.90 -15.66
C PHE A 284 7.50 -12.95 -16.06
N SER A 285 8.36 -12.65 -17.04
CA SER A 285 9.54 -13.48 -17.38
C SER A 285 10.58 -13.57 -16.26
N HIS A 286 10.55 -12.67 -15.27
CA HIS A 286 11.43 -12.76 -14.10
C HIS A 286 10.94 -13.75 -13.04
N LEU A 287 9.72 -14.28 -13.17
CA LEU A 287 9.29 -15.42 -12.38
C LEU A 287 9.97 -16.67 -12.94
N PRO A 288 10.73 -17.41 -12.12
CA PRO A 288 11.42 -18.60 -12.59
C PRO A 288 10.40 -19.71 -12.85
N LEU A 289 10.39 -20.25 -14.07
CA LEU A 289 9.50 -21.37 -14.41
C LEU A 289 9.79 -22.60 -13.54
N ASN A 290 11.07 -22.87 -13.31
CA ASN A 290 11.54 -23.94 -12.44
C ASN A 290 11.93 -23.35 -11.08
N GLY A 291 11.45 -23.94 -9.99
CA GLY A 291 11.82 -23.50 -8.64
C GLY A 291 10.89 -22.47 -8.02
N PHE A 292 9.83 -22.04 -8.71
CA PHE A 292 8.78 -21.22 -8.09
C PHE A 292 7.85 -22.10 -7.25
N PHE A 293 8.14 -22.15 -5.95
CA PHE A 293 7.32 -22.83 -4.96
C PHE A 293 6.87 -21.80 -3.93
N PRO A 294 5.68 -21.19 -4.09
CA PRO A 294 5.20 -20.27 -3.07
C PRO A 294 4.84 -21.08 -1.81
N PRO A 295 4.89 -20.44 -0.63
CA PRO A 295 4.45 -21.08 0.60
C PRO A 295 2.98 -21.53 0.51
N PRO A 296 2.51 -22.43 1.40
CA PRO A 296 1.10 -22.80 1.48
C PRO A 296 0.22 -21.58 1.79
N VAL A 297 -0.34 -20.96 0.74
CA VAL A 297 -1.20 -19.77 0.84
C VAL A 297 -2.56 -20.05 0.23
N GLU A 298 -3.55 -19.25 0.61
CA GLU A 298 -4.91 -19.29 0.06
C GLU A 298 -5.08 -18.28 -1.09
N TYR A 299 -4.29 -17.21 -1.07
CA TYR A 299 -4.35 -16.11 -2.04
C TYR A 299 -2.95 -15.78 -2.57
N LEU A 300 -2.83 -15.70 -3.89
CA LEU A 300 -1.66 -15.23 -4.62
C LEU A 300 -2.02 -14.02 -5.50
N GLY A 301 -1.59 -12.83 -5.09
CA GLY A 301 -1.64 -11.62 -5.90
C GLY A 301 -0.40 -11.52 -6.79
N VAL A 302 -0.57 -11.20 -8.07
CA VAL A 302 0.55 -10.94 -8.99
C VAL A 302 0.35 -9.64 -9.75
N SER A 303 1.42 -8.88 -9.91
CA SER A 303 1.45 -7.70 -10.78
C SER A 303 2.82 -7.54 -11.43
N ALA A 304 2.82 -7.12 -12.69
CA ALA A 304 4.00 -6.60 -13.35
C ALA A 304 4.02 -5.07 -13.30
N GLU A 305 5.18 -4.49 -13.02
CA GLU A 305 5.38 -3.04 -13.02
C GLU A 305 5.26 -2.47 -14.44
N ALA A 306 5.87 -3.14 -15.43
CA ALA A 306 5.77 -2.69 -16.80
C ALA A 306 4.32 -2.87 -17.31
N PRO A 307 3.70 -1.80 -17.85
CA PRO A 307 2.26 -1.78 -18.13
C PRO A 307 1.85 -2.73 -19.24
N GLN A 308 2.71 -2.92 -20.24
CA GLN A 308 2.50 -3.80 -21.38
C GLN A 308 3.58 -4.87 -21.38
N GLN A 309 3.18 -6.11 -21.08
CA GLN A 309 4.05 -7.27 -21.15
C GLN A 309 3.90 -7.93 -22.53
N PRO A 310 4.98 -8.47 -23.12
CA PRO A 310 4.87 -9.25 -24.33
C PRO A 310 4.05 -10.52 -24.09
N ARG A 311 3.51 -11.08 -25.17
CA ARG A 311 2.72 -12.34 -25.13
C ARG A 311 3.45 -13.47 -24.40
N SER A 312 4.77 -13.59 -24.61
CA SER A 312 5.63 -14.59 -23.97
C SER A 312 5.62 -14.50 -22.44
N ASP A 313 5.54 -13.29 -21.89
CA ASP A 313 5.64 -13.05 -20.45
C ASP A 313 4.34 -13.45 -19.75
N TYR A 314 3.18 -13.12 -20.34
CA TYR A 314 1.90 -13.65 -19.87
C TYR A 314 1.85 -15.17 -19.99
N TRP A 315 2.34 -15.74 -21.08
CA TRP A 315 2.39 -17.19 -21.25
C TRP A 315 3.26 -17.84 -20.16
N ASN A 316 4.43 -17.28 -19.89
CA ASN A 316 5.32 -17.75 -18.81
C ASN A 316 4.59 -17.75 -17.45
N LEU A 317 3.87 -16.68 -17.12
CA LEU A 317 3.07 -16.62 -15.89
C LEU A 317 2.05 -17.77 -15.83
N PHE A 318 1.28 -18.02 -16.90
CA PHE A 318 0.28 -19.09 -16.88
C PHE A 318 0.89 -20.49 -16.79
N MET A 319 2.06 -20.71 -17.40
CA MET A 319 2.82 -21.95 -17.22
C MET A 319 3.23 -22.15 -15.75
N ILE A 320 3.68 -21.08 -15.08
CA ILE A 320 3.98 -21.11 -13.64
C ILE A 320 2.73 -21.42 -12.82
N LEU A 321 1.60 -20.79 -13.11
CA LEU A 321 0.35 -21.06 -12.42
C LEU A 321 -0.13 -22.51 -12.62
N ALA A 322 0.11 -23.09 -13.79
CA ALA A 322 -0.17 -24.50 -14.04
C ALA A 322 0.70 -25.42 -13.17
N SER A 323 1.99 -25.09 -12.97
CA SER A 323 2.86 -25.82 -12.03
C SER A 323 2.47 -25.61 -10.55
N VAL A 324 2.01 -24.41 -10.20
CA VAL A 324 1.53 -24.08 -8.84
C VAL A 324 0.28 -24.88 -8.47
N ARG A 325 -0.61 -25.13 -9.44
CA ARG A 325 -1.83 -25.96 -9.27
C ARG A 325 -1.52 -27.29 -8.59
N ASP A 326 -0.43 -27.93 -8.99
CA ASP A 326 -0.10 -29.28 -8.57
C ASP A 326 0.78 -29.29 -7.30
N THR A 327 1.34 -28.15 -6.92
CA THR A 327 2.29 -28.03 -5.78
C THR A 327 1.72 -27.31 -4.56
N VAL A 328 0.67 -26.50 -4.72
CA VAL A 328 0.12 -25.64 -3.65
C VAL A 328 -1.39 -25.88 -3.51
N PRO A 329 -1.79 -27.00 -2.86
CA PRO A 329 -3.19 -27.42 -2.83
C PRO A 329 -4.10 -26.50 -2.01
N THR A 330 -3.53 -25.62 -1.18
CA THR A 330 -4.25 -24.62 -0.37
C THR A 330 -4.68 -23.40 -1.17
N LEU A 331 -4.10 -23.18 -2.36
CA LEU A 331 -4.35 -21.98 -3.16
C LEU A 331 -5.80 -21.97 -3.67
N ARG A 332 -6.49 -20.85 -3.46
CA ARG A 332 -7.90 -20.67 -3.84
C ARG A 332 -8.11 -19.51 -4.82
N VAL A 333 -7.27 -18.48 -4.74
CA VAL A 333 -7.40 -17.27 -5.55
C VAL A 333 -6.05 -16.87 -6.11
N VAL A 334 -6.00 -16.67 -7.42
CA VAL A 334 -4.91 -15.97 -8.10
C VAL A 334 -5.47 -14.66 -8.64
N GLN A 335 -4.99 -13.52 -8.15
CA GLN A 335 -5.51 -12.22 -8.56
C GLN A 335 -4.44 -11.39 -9.28
N PHE A 336 -4.78 -10.88 -10.46
CA PHE A 336 -3.97 -9.87 -11.15
C PHE A 336 -4.22 -8.50 -10.52
N ILE A 337 -3.26 -7.98 -9.77
CA ILE A 337 -3.46 -6.77 -8.96
C ILE A 337 -3.43 -5.49 -9.80
N ASN A 338 -2.59 -5.44 -10.84
CA ASN A 338 -2.40 -4.23 -11.63
C ASN A 338 -3.44 -4.14 -12.78
N PRO A 339 -4.35 -3.13 -12.78
CA PRO A 339 -5.37 -2.98 -13.82
C PRO A 339 -4.78 -2.85 -15.22
N ARG A 340 -3.59 -2.25 -15.36
CA ARG A 340 -2.94 -2.07 -16.67
C ARG A 340 -2.52 -3.40 -17.29
N ASN A 341 -2.03 -4.34 -16.48
CA ASN A 341 -1.69 -5.68 -16.96
C ASN A 341 -2.96 -6.44 -17.37
N VAL A 342 -4.02 -6.32 -16.58
CA VAL A 342 -5.32 -6.92 -16.91
C VAL A 342 -5.84 -6.36 -18.23
N ASP A 343 -5.89 -5.04 -18.39
CA ASP A 343 -6.37 -4.41 -19.62
C ASP A 343 -5.52 -4.85 -20.83
N ALA A 344 -4.18 -4.87 -20.72
CA ALA A 344 -3.30 -5.33 -21.81
C ALA A 344 -3.50 -6.83 -22.13
N LEU A 345 -3.63 -7.68 -21.12
CA LEU A 345 -3.90 -9.12 -21.27
C LEU A 345 -5.22 -9.35 -22.02
N LEU A 346 -6.24 -8.58 -21.67
CA LEU A 346 -7.60 -8.73 -22.18
C LEU A 346 -7.81 -8.09 -23.56
N THR A 347 -7.13 -6.99 -23.86
CA THR A 347 -7.22 -6.28 -25.16
C THR A 347 -6.27 -6.82 -26.22
N GLN A 348 -5.02 -7.12 -25.85
CA GLN A 348 -3.97 -7.45 -26.82
C GLN A 348 -3.72 -8.96 -26.90
N HIS A 349 -4.03 -9.70 -25.84
CA HIS A 349 -3.67 -11.11 -25.70
C HIS A 349 -4.89 -12.02 -25.44
N THR A 350 -6.08 -11.66 -25.90
CA THR A 350 -7.33 -12.40 -25.62
C THR A 350 -7.26 -13.88 -26.00
N LYS A 351 -6.66 -14.22 -27.16
CA LYS A 351 -6.46 -15.63 -27.59
C LYS A 351 -5.57 -16.42 -26.62
N LEU A 352 -4.61 -15.74 -25.98
CA LEU A 352 -3.76 -16.35 -24.97
C LEU A 352 -4.54 -16.60 -23.68
N VAL A 353 -5.42 -15.68 -23.27
CA VAL A 353 -6.27 -15.83 -22.09
C VAL A 353 -7.15 -17.07 -22.20
N VAL A 354 -7.82 -17.27 -23.34
CA VAL A 354 -8.68 -18.45 -23.56
C VAL A 354 -7.87 -19.74 -23.39
N ARG A 355 -6.74 -19.87 -24.10
CA ARG A 355 -5.85 -21.03 -23.99
C ARG A 355 -5.30 -21.24 -22.58
N ALA A 356 -4.97 -20.16 -21.89
CA ALA A 356 -4.47 -20.20 -20.52
C ALA A 356 -5.54 -20.67 -19.53
N LEU A 357 -6.79 -20.23 -19.70
CA LEU A 357 -7.90 -20.67 -18.86
C LEU A 357 -8.25 -22.14 -19.11
N GLU A 358 -8.15 -22.62 -20.35
CA GLU A 358 -8.24 -24.05 -20.68
C GLU A 358 -7.13 -24.86 -20.01
N LEU A 359 -5.88 -24.36 -20.05
CA LEU A 359 -4.75 -24.99 -19.37
C LEU A 359 -4.96 -25.08 -17.85
N LEU A 360 -5.59 -24.07 -17.26
CA LEU A 360 -5.92 -24.01 -15.84
C LEU A 360 -7.29 -24.64 -15.51
N ALA A 361 -7.98 -25.24 -16.48
CA ALA A 361 -9.24 -25.93 -16.23
C ALA A 361 -9.02 -27.06 -15.22
N GLY A 362 -9.96 -27.22 -14.30
CA GLY A 362 -9.87 -28.18 -13.19
C GLY A 362 -8.92 -27.79 -12.06
N SER A 363 -8.28 -26.61 -12.11
CA SER A 363 -7.56 -26.07 -10.95
C SER A 363 -8.51 -25.81 -9.77
N ARG A 364 -8.00 -25.96 -8.55
CA ARG A 364 -8.76 -25.69 -7.30
C ARG A 364 -8.87 -24.20 -6.98
N PHE A 365 -8.08 -23.38 -7.66
CA PHE A 365 -8.13 -21.94 -7.53
C PHE A 365 -8.85 -21.32 -8.72
N ARG A 366 -9.35 -20.11 -8.52
CA ARG A 366 -9.89 -19.29 -9.59
C ARG A 366 -8.96 -18.11 -9.89
N VAL A 367 -9.02 -17.63 -11.12
CA VAL A 367 -8.21 -16.51 -11.57
C VAL A 367 -9.09 -15.26 -11.66
N GLU A 368 -8.72 -14.22 -10.92
CA GLU A 368 -9.44 -12.97 -10.79
C GLU A 368 -8.65 -11.80 -11.39
N CYS A 369 -9.35 -10.80 -11.93
CA CYS A 369 -8.75 -9.50 -12.26
C CYS A 369 -8.67 -8.57 -11.04
N HIS A 370 -8.15 -7.36 -11.25
CA HIS A 370 -7.82 -6.39 -10.20
C HIS A 370 -8.99 -5.95 -9.32
N ASP A 371 -10.22 -6.09 -9.80
CA ASP A 371 -11.48 -5.79 -9.10
C ASP A 371 -12.07 -7.00 -8.36
N GLY A 372 -11.46 -8.18 -8.49
CA GLY A 372 -11.96 -9.44 -7.92
C GLY A 372 -12.93 -10.20 -8.82
N THR A 373 -13.18 -9.72 -10.05
CA THR A 373 -14.05 -10.41 -11.01
C THR A 373 -13.32 -11.61 -11.62
N LEU A 374 -14.04 -12.71 -11.89
CA LEU A 374 -13.47 -13.91 -12.49
C LEU A 374 -13.05 -13.68 -13.94
N LEU A 375 -11.80 -14.00 -14.29
CA LEU A 375 -11.35 -13.97 -15.69
C LEU A 375 -12.03 -15.03 -16.55
N SER A 376 -12.48 -16.14 -15.97
CA SER A 376 -13.25 -17.18 -16.68
C SER A 376 -14.69 -16.75 -17.00
N GLY A 377 -15.25 -15.79 -16.26
CA GLY A 377 -16.58 -15.24 -16.53
C GLY A 377 -16.66 -14.53 -17.90
N TRP A 378 -15.52 -14.18 -18.49
CA TRP A 378 -15.46 -13.52 -19.79
C TRP A 378 -15.60 -14.45 -20.99
N SER A 379 -15.38 -15.77 -20.84
CA SER A 379 -15.51 -16.70 -21.97
C SER A 379 -16.96 -17.14 -22.21
N ASN A 380 -17.82 -17.06 -21.19
CA ASN A 380 -19.13 -17.71 -21.19
C ASN A 380 -20.29 -16.69 -21.19
N GLY A 381 -20.56 -16.09 -22.34
CA GLY A 381 -21.95 -16.03 -22.82
C GLY A 381 -22.95 -15.00 -22.23
N THR A 382 -22.54 -13.81 -21.77
CA THR A 382 -23.54 -12.72 -21.59
C THR A 382 -23.99 -12.06 -22.91
N GLY A 383 -23.61 -12.60 -24.08
CA GLY A 383 -23.88 -11.98 -25.38
C GLY A 383 -23.08 -10.68 -25.62
N LEU A 384 -22.41 -10.17 -24.59
CA LEU A 384 -21.39 -9.14 -24.70
C LEU A 384 -20.08 -9.85 -25.02
N THR A 385 -19.74 -9.88 -26.30
CA THR A 385 -18.40 -10.28 -26.74
C THR A 385 -17.34 -9.46 -25.96
N PRO A 386 -16.09 -9.94 -25.82
CA PRO A 386 -15.00 -9.12 -25.28
C PRO A 386 -14.89 -7.74 -25.98
N SER A 387 -15.33 -7.66 -27.24
CA SER A 387 -15.50 -6.42 -28.00
C SER A 387 -16.56 -5.48 -27.40
N ASN A 388 -17.67 -5.99 -26.89
CA ASN A 388 -18.75 -5.19 -26.30
C ASN A 388 -18.40 -4.66 -24.90
N TYR A 389 -17.64 -5.39 -24.07
CA TYR A 389 -17.11 -4.82 -22.83
C TYR A 389 -16.07 -3.74 -23.11
N LEU A 390 -15.21 -3.94 -24.12
CA LEU A 390 -14.31 -2.89 -24.55
C LEU A 390 -15.07 -1.68 -25.08
N ALA A 391 -16.13 -1.90 -25.87
CA ALA A 391 -16.99 -0.84 -26.38
C ALA A 391 -17.74 -0.12 -25.25
N GLU A 392 -18.32 -0.83 -24.28
CA GLU A 392 -18.98 -0.26 -23.10
C GLU A 392 -18.00 0.51 -22.21
N LYS A 393 -16.80 -0.03 -21.97
CA LYS A 393 -15.76 0.63 -21.18
C LYS A 393 -15.17 1.83 -21.93
N LEU A 394 -14.97 1.74 -23.25
CA LEU A 394 -14.53 2.87 -24.10
C LEU A 394 -15.61 3.96 -24.19
N LYS A 395 -16.89 3.58 -24.26
CA LYS A 395 -18.05 4.46 -24.20
C LYS A 395 -18.16 5.15 -22.83
N ALA A 396 -17.95 4.43 -21.73
CA ALA A 396 -17.88 4.99 -20.38
C ALA A 396 -16.68 5.92 -20.17
N MET A 397 -15.59 5.72 -20.91
CA MET A 397 -14.40 6.58 -20.90
C MET A 397 -14.49 7.75 -21.90
N GLY A 398 -15.60 7.92 -22.63
CA GLY A 398 -15.78 8.99 -23.62
C GLY A 398 -14.84 8.92 -24.82
N LYS A 399 -14.34 7.71 -25.16
CA LYS A 399 -13.40 7.49 -26.27
C LYS A 399 -14.06 6.97 -27.55
N VAL A 400 -15.39 6.88 -27.57
CA VAL A 400 -16.22 6.42 -28.70
C VAL A 400 -17.40 7.34 -28.85
#